data_AF-K9ASK1-F1
#
_entry.id   AF-K9ASK1-F1
#
_cell.length_a   1.000
_cell.length_b   1.000
_cell.length_c   1.000
_cell.angle_alpha   90.00
_cell.angle_beta   90.00
_cell.angle_gamma   90.00
#
_symmetry.space_group_name_H-M   'P 1'
#
loop_
_entity.id
_entity.type
_entity.pdbx_description
1 polymer ?
#
loop_
_entity_poly.entity_id
_entity_poly.type
_entity_poly.pdbx_seq_one_letter_code
_entity_poly.pdbx_strand_id
1 'polypeptide(L)'
;MSKILLTGASGYIGGNLLKSLKDDNEIVAITRNTKNKEDSDNVTWKSADLFSYDDINRVMEGVDIAVYLVHSMMPSSSNTIANFEDMDAILADNFAKAAKANGVKHIIYMSGLIPKDGNLSPHLRSRLECEEILGSYGVPVSTLRAGLIVGVKGSSYPILKKLVERLPVLPLPKWAYHKMLPVSIEDVISGLTKLTKRFPSKNESIDIGGQDHMTYKDLFTKTAKVLNKRIFMFDLPIVPVWLSKFWVSLITGENKEMVYPLMESLVHDMERSPENTVDSISYGKISFEESVKSAYDGEKEMNRKKAYDNISGNKIIQRVQLPENEPLSKVADRYFITMKAMSMSSNMMSFDSNQFSVKIPFTNKTLLHVTKSDENEENRYLEYRLKGGEHAVSDDGGEAVLTFRRIMDKDEVLMVLEEVYPTLPLAVYQLSYKKFYLYFMLIVKFYNKIIRFKPLQRLSLA
;
A
#
# COMPACT_ATOMS: atom_id res chain seq x y z
N MET A 1 -10.71 -2.96 29.26
CA MET A 1 -9.78 -2.29 28.32
C MET A 1 -9.45 -3.30 27.24
N SER A 2 -9.55 -2.91 25.97
CA SER A 2 -9.12 -3.77 24.86
C SER A 2 -7.64 -3.53 24.57
N LYS A 3 -6.91 -4.57 24.15
CA LYS A 3 -5.55 -4.41 23.63
C LYS A 3 -5.60 -4.14 22.14
N ILE A 4 -5.15 -2.96 21.73
CA ILE A 4 -5.26 -2.47 20.35
C ILE A 4 -3.89 -2.38 19.71
N LEU A 5 -3.71 -3.06 18.59
CA LEU A 5 -2.55 -2.89 17.73
C LEU A 5 -2.81 -1.76 16.73
N LEU A 6 -1.96 -0.73 16.72
CA LEU A 6 -2.10 0.43 15.86
C LEU A 6 -0.94 0.51 14.86
N THR A 7 -1.23 0.16 13.62
CA THR A 7 -0.31 0.45 12.50
C THR A 7 -0.38 1.91 12.10
N GLY A 8 0.69 2.43 11.49
CA GLY A 8 0.72 3.84 11.05
C GLY A 8 0.63 4.85 12.20
N ALA A 9 0.96 4.45 13.44
CA ALA A 9 0.88 5.28 14.64
C ALA A 9 1.76 6.55 14.58
N SER A 10 2.82 6.54 13.76
CA SER A 10 3.67 7.70 13.49
C SER A 10 3.09 8.64 12.42
N GLY A 11 2.09 8.19 11.65
CA GLY A 11 1.42 8.93 10.60
C GLY A 11 0.40 9.94 11.12
N TYR A 12 -0.19 10.72 10.21
CA TYR A 12 -1.11 11.79 10.60
C TYR A 12 -2.40 11.26 11.24
N ILE A 13 -3.07 10.32 10.59
CA ILE A 13 -4.31 9.72 11.14
C ILE A 13 -3.98 8.89 12.37
N GLY A 14 -3.00 7.98 12.28
CA GLY A 14 -2.62 7.11 13.39
C GLY A 14 -2.17 7.88 14.64
N GLY A 15 -1.42 8.98 14.49
CA GLY A 15 -1.01 9.81 15.61
C GLY A 15 -2.18 10.52 16.30
N ASN A 16 -3.20 10.96 15.56
CA ASN A 16 -4.42 11.52 16.16
C ASN A 16 -5.28 10.43 16.80
N LEU A 17 -5.37 9.24 16.16
CA LEU A 17 -6.10 8.11 16.72
C LEU A 17 -5.47 7.60 18.00
N LEU A 18 -4.13 7.52 18.06
CA LEU A 18 -3.38 7.15 19.26
C LEU A 18 -3.76 8.05 20.44
N LYS A 19 -3.81 9.38 20.22
CA LYS A 19 -4.23 10.35 21.25
C LYS A 19 -5.66 10.13 21.73
N SER A 20 -6.56 9.71 20.83
CA SER A 20 -7.97 9.45 21.14
C SER A 20 -8.19 8.13 21.90
N LEU A 21 -7.31 7.14 21.70
CA LEU A 21 -7.49 5.79 22.25
C LEU A 21 -6.68 5.51 23.53
N LYS A 22 -5.56 6.21 23.74
CA LYS A 22 -4.58 5.89 24.80
C LYS A 22 -5.12 5.96 26.23
N ASP A 23 -6.19 6.71 26.48
CA ASP A 23 -6.71 6.89 27.84
C ASP A 23 -7.65 5.73 28.26
N ASP A 24 -8.23 5.03 27.28
CA ASP A 24 -9.24 3.98 27.49
C ASP A 24 -8.75 2.55 27.12
N ASN A 25 -7.56 2.41 26.53
CA ASN A 25 -7.08 1.15 25.94
C ASN A 25 -5.57 0.98 26.09
N GLU A 26 -5.11 -0.28 26.09
CA GLU A 26 -3.69 -0.63 25.96
C GLU A 26 -3.32 -0.61 24.47
N ILE A 27 -2.36 0.23 24.06
CA ILE A 27 -1.99 0.40 22.66
C ILE A 27 -0.60 -0.18 22.37
N VAL A 28 -0.54 -1.11 21.43
CA VAL A 28 0.70 -1.53 20.78
C VAL A 28 0.87 -0.72 19.49
N ALA A 29 1.66 0.36 19.56
CA ALA A 29 1.92 1.24 18.45
C ALA A 29 3.09 0.71 17.58
N ILE A 30 2.82 0.41 16.31
CA ILE A 30 3.86 -0.09 15.40
C ILE A 30 4.46 1.06 14.60
N THR A 31 5.79 1.05 14.50
CA THR A 31 6.57 1.85 13.58
C THR A 31 7.73 1.02 13.04
N ARG A 32 8.35 1.40 11.92
CA ARG A 32 9.57 0.76 11.43
C ARG A 32 10.82 1.18 12.21
N ASN A 33 10.76 2.33 12.87
CA ASN A 33 11.88 2.87 13.64
C ASN A 33 11.37 3.47 14.96
N THR A 34 11.77 2.86 16.07
CA THR A 34 11.39 3.24 17.42
C THR A 34 12.39 4.19 18.11
N LYS A 35 13.53 4.52 17.47
CA LYS A 35 14.62 5.29 18.12
C LYS A 35 14.20 6.64 18.74
N ASN A 36 13.16 7.27 18.19
CA ASN A 36 12.63 8.56 18.67
C ASN A 36 11.22 8.41 19.27
N LYS A 37 10.88 7.23 19.78
CA LYS A 37 9.58 6.91 20.36
C LYS A 37 9.78 6.47 21.79
N GLU A 38 8.99 7.07 22.68
CA GLU A 38 8.98 6.75 24.10
C GLU A 38 7.64 6.10 24.44
N ASP A 39 7.73 5.06 25.24
CA ASP A 39 6.56 4.40 25.82
C ASP A 39 5.89 5.34 26.83
N SER A 40 4.60 5.11 27.06
CA SER A 40 3.82 5.76 28.11
C SER A 40 2.93 4.72 28.79
N ASP A 41 2.27 5.07 29.89
CA ASP A 41 1.52 4.12 30.75
C ASP A 41 0.63 3.13 29.97
N ASN A 42 -0.03 3.59 28.90
CA ASN A 42 -0.94 2.78 28.08
C ASN A 42 -0.46 2.60 26.63
N VAL A 43 0.77 2.98 26.29
CA VAL A 43 1.29 2.90 24.91
C VAL A 43 2.67 2.27 24.90
N THR A 44 2.79 1.14 24.20
CA THR A 44 4.06 0.47 23.93
C THR A 44 4.42 0.57 22.46
N TRP A 45 5.59 1.09 22.14
CA TRP A 45 6.10 1.15 20.77
C TRP A 45 6.87 -0.13 20.42
N LYS A 46 6.47 -0.78 19.32
CA LYS A 46 7.19 -1.94 18.78
C LYS A 46 7.68 -1.66 17.36
N SER A 47 8.88 -2.18 17.06
CA SER A 47 9.40 -2.21 15.70
C SER A 47 8.86 -3.43 14.96
N ALA A 48 8.30 -3.21 13.76
CA ALA A 48 7.91 -4.28 12.85
C ALA A 48 7.91 -3.78 11.38
N ASP A 49 8.44 -4.61 10.47
CA ASP A 49 8.21 -4.47 9.04
C ASP A 49 6.93 -5.24 8.64
N LEU A 50 5.95 -4.55 8.06
CA LEU A 50 4.70 -5.21 7.62
C LEU A 50 4.90 -6.15 6.42
N PHE A 51 6.06 -6.09 5.75
CA PHE A 51 6.42 -7.11 4.77
C PHE A 51 6.88 -8.43 5.41
N SER A 52 7.37 -8.39 6.65
CA SER A 52 7.76 -9.57 7.41
C SER A 52 6.55 -10.10 8.19
N TYR A 53 6.10 -11.30 7.81
CA TYR A 53 5.02 -11.99 8.51
C TYR A 53 5.37 -12.25 9.98
N ASP A 54 6.60 -12.67 10.26
CA ASP A 54 7.07 -12.97 11.62
C ASP A 54 7.07 -11.73 12.52
N ASP A 55 7.47 -10.58 11.98
CA ASP A 55 7.42 -9.32 12.70
C ASP A 55 5.99 -8.96 13.09
N ILE A 56 5.04 -9.09 12.14
CA ILE A 56 3.62 -8.83 12.40
C ILE A 56 3.09 -9.82 13.42
N ASN A 57 3.37 -11.11 13.26
CA ASN A 57 2.92 -12.16 14.15
C ASN A 57 3.37 -11.89 15.59
N ARG A 58 4.64 -11.54 15.78
CA ARG A 58 5.22 -11.20 17.09
C ARG A 58 4.59 -9.96 17.74
N VAL A 59 4.29 -8.91 16.98
CA VAL A 59 3.69 -7.70 17.56
C VAL A 59 2.20 -7.85 17.84
N MET A 60 1.54 -8.81 17.19
CA MET A 60 0.10 -9.06 17.28
C MET A 60 -0.31 -10.04 18.39
N GLU A 61 0.67 -10.58 19.12
CA GLU A 61 0.42 -11.46 20.26
C GLU A 61 -0.46 -10.79 21.34
N GLY A 62 -1.56 -11.46 21.70
CA GLY A 62 -2.51 -11.02 22.73
C GLY A 62 -3.39 -9.82 22.35
N VAL A 63 -3.39 -9.41 21.08
CA VAL A 63 -4.18 -8.26 20.59
C VAL A 63 -5.65 -8.64 20.40
N ASP A 64 -6.57 -7.81 20.89
CA ASP A 64 -8.01 -7.98 20.65
C ASP A 64 -8.46 -7.33 19.33
N ILE A 65 -7.97 -6.12 19.06
CA ILE A 65 -8.38 -5.28 17.92
C ILE A 65 -7.14 -4.81 17.16
N ALA A 66 -7.13 -4.97 15.84
CA ALA A 66 -6.01 -4.57 15.00
C ALA A 66 -6.43 -3.45 14.02
N VAL A 67 -5.82 -2.28 14.14
CA VAL A 67 -6.10 -1.11 13.31
C VAL A 67 -5.08 -0.99 12.18
N TYR A 68 -5.56 -1.10 10.94
CA TYR A 68 -4.76 -1.03 9.71
C TYR A 68 -4.89 0.34 9.03
N LEU A 69 -3.84 1.17 9.10
CA LEU A 69 -3.79 2.53 8.55
C LEU A 69 -2.65 2.74 7.54
N VAL A 70 -2.02 1.65 7.08
CA VAL A 70 -0.86 1.74 6.17
C VAL A 70 -1.32 1.76 4.71
N HIS A 71 -0.59 2.56 3.92
CA HIS A 71 -0.82 2.68 2.49
C HIS A 71 0.49 3.05 1.78
N SER A 72 0.80 2.34 0.69
CA SER A 72 2.14 2.31 0.06
C SER A 72 2.30 3.28 -1.11
N MET A 73 1.55 4.39 -1.14
CA MET A 73 1.61 5.37 -2.25
C MET A 73 2.99 6.00 -2.47
N MET A 74 3.82 6.04 -1.44
CA MET A 74 5.21 6.50 -1.55
C MET A 74 6.13 5.31 -1.31
N PRO A 75 6.96 4.91 -2.28
CA PRO A 75 7.97 3.88 -2.07
C PRO A 75 8.87 4.27 -0.90
N SER A 76 9.11 3.34 0.02
CA SER A 76 9.97 3.56 1.19
C SER A 76 11.47 3.62 0.87
N SER A 77 11.84 3.22 -0.34
CA SER A 77 13.22 3.20 -0.83
C SER A 77 13.25 3.55 -2.30
N SER A 78 14.27 4.31 -2.73
CA SER A 78 14.53 4.59 -4.15
C SER A 78 14.83 3.33 -4.97
N ASN A 79 15.05 2.20 -4.30
CA ASN A 79 15.38 0.92 -4.91
C ASN A 79 14.23 -0.10 -4.83
N THR A 80 13.06 0.29 -4.30
CA THR A 80 11.86 -0.54 -4.38
C THR A 80 11.27 -0.44 -5.78
N ILE A 81 11.13 -1.57 -6.45
CA ILE A 81 10.40 -1.66 -7.72
C ILE A 81 9.16 -2.51 -7.49
N ALA A 82 8.05 -1.81 -7.31
CA ALA A 82 6.75 -2.40 -7.16
C ALA A 82 5.69 -1.37 -7.53
N ASN A 83 4.55 -1.83 -8.06
CA ASN A 83 3.35 -1.00 -8.05
C ASN A 83 2.81 -0.95 -6.62
N PHE A 84 2.28 0.20 -6.20
CA PHE A 84 1.72 0.34 -4.85
C PHE A 84 0.55 -0.62 -4.60
N GLU A 85 -0.23 -0.95 -5.64
CA GLU A 85 -1.33 -1.92 -5.57
C GLU A 85 -0.83 -3.28 -5.05
N ASP A 86 0.30 -3.75 -5.57
CA ASP A 86 0.87 -5.05 -5.18
C ASP A 86 1.52 -5.00 -3.80
N MET A 87 2.18 -3.90 -3.45
CA MET A 87 2.72 -3.69 -2.10
C MET A 87 1.60 -3.75 -1.07
N ASP A 88 0.54 -2.96 -1.28
CA ASP A 88 -0.58 -2.88 -0.36
C ASP A 88 -1.32 -4.22 -0.20
N ALA A 89 -1.42 -5.00 -1.28
CA ALA A 89 -1.99 -6.34 -1.24
C ALA A 89 -1.16 -7.28 -0.35
N ILE A 90 0.17 -7.28 -0.46
CA ILE A 90 1.06 -8.11 0.39
C ILE A 90 0.96 -7.72 1.86
N LEU A 91 0.97 -6.41 2.14
CA LEU A 91 0.91 -5.89 3.50
C LEU A 91 -0.43 -6.27 4.15
N ALA A 92 -1.54 -6.12 3.42
CA ALA A 92 -2.87 -6.52 3.88
C ALA A 92 -2.95 -8.03 4.12
N ASP A 93 -2.39 -8.85 3.23
CA ASP A 93 -2.41 -10.31 3.32
C ASP A 93 -1.65 -10.81 4.56
N ASN A 94 -0.41 -10.36 4.75
CA ASN A 94 0.37 -10.67 5.94
C ASN A 94 -0.37 -10.27 7.22
N PHE A 95 -0.97 -9.08 7.24
CA PHE A 95 -1.67 -8.56 8.41
C PHE A 95 -2.93 -9.38 8.75
N ALA A 96 -3.75 -9.69 7.74
CA ALA A 96 -4.97 -10.47 7.90
C ALA A 96 -4.66 -11.90 8.38
N LYS A 97 -3.64 -12.51 7.79
CA LYS A 97 -3.16 -13.84 8.17
C LYS A 97 -2.67 -13.86 9.62
N ALA A 98 -1.82 -12.90 10.00
CA ALA A 98 -1.32 -12.81 11.38
C ALA A 98 -2.46 -12.53 12.38
N ALA A 99 -3.45 -11.73 11.99
CA ALA A 99 -4.62 -11.43 12.82
C ALA A 99 -5.42 -12.70 13.11
N LYS A 100 -5.62 -13.53 12.08
CA LYS A 100 -6.26 -14.83 12.24
C LYS A 100 -5.45 -15.76 13.14
N ALA A 101 -4.13 -15.85 12.92
CA ALA A 101 -3.23 -16.72 13.69
C ALA A 101 -3.20 -16.36 15.19
N ASN A 102 -3.29 -15.07 15.53
CA ASN A 102 -3.25 -14.58 16.92
C ASN A 102 -4.64 -14.47 17.56
N GLY A 103 -5.71 -14.89 16.88
CA GLY A 103 -7.07 -14.82 17.42
C GLY A 103 -7.60 -13.41 17.62
N VAL A 104 -7.13 -12.44 16.82
CA VAL A 104 -7.67 -11.07 16.79
C VAL A 104 -9.16 -11.14 16.49
N LYS A 105 -9.96 -10.38 17.24
CA LYS A 105 -11.42 -10.43 17.18
C LYS A 105 -12.00 -9.48 16.15
N HIS A 106 -11.29 -8.39 15.84
CA HIS A 106 -11.78 -7.33 14.98
C HIS A 106 -10.64 -6.58 14.31
N ILE A 107 -10.73 -6.41 12.99
CA ILE A 107 -9.83 -5.55 12.23
C ILE A 107 -10.57 -4.26 11.88
N ILE A 108 -9.92 -3.12 12.08
CA ILE A 108 -10.43 -1.81 11.65
C ILE A 108 -9.56 -1.31 10.52
N TYR A 109 -10.16 -1.10 9.36
CA TYR A 109 -9.48 -0.59 8.18
C TYR A 109 -9.97 0.82 7.83
N MET A 110 -9.07 1.64 7.32
CA MET A 110 -9.42 2.93 6.73
C MET A 110 -9.14 2.93 5.23
N SER A 111 -10.19 3.07 4.43
CA SER A 111 -10.19 2.98 2.98
C SER A 111 -10.64 4.29 2.31
N GLY A 112 -10.76 4.27 0.98
CA GLY A 112 -11.38 5.33 0.19
C GLY A 112 -12.87 5.09 -0.05
N LEU A 113 -13.65 6.15 -0.27
CA LEU A 113 -15.01 6.01 -0.82
C LEU A 113 -14.96 5.29 -2.18
N ILE A 114 -15.92 4.41 -2.43
CA ILE A 114 -16.01 3.61 -3.65
C ILE A 114 -17.13 4.18 -4.54
N PRO A 115 -16.82 4.67 -5.75
CA PRO A 115 -17.80 5.17 -6.71
C PRO A 115 -18.87 4.13 -7.06
N LYS A 116 -20.12 4.58 -7.24
CA LYS A 116 -21.25 3.72 -7.63
C LYS A 116 -21.16 3.21 -9.07
N ASP A 117 -20.43 3.91 -9.94
CA ASP A 117 -20.27 3.56 -11.35
C ASP A 117 -19.35 2.35 -11.58
N GLY A 118 -18.68 1.87 -10.52
CA GLY A 118 -17.76 0.73 -10.55
C GLY A 118 -16.44 1.01 -11.28
N ASN A 119 -16.24 2.22 -11.80
CA ASN A 119 -15.02 2.56 -12.53
C ASN A 119 -13.97 3.06 -11.53
N LEU A 120 -13.08 2.15 -11.10
CA LEU A 120 -12.10 2.45 -10.07
C LEU A 120 -10.77 2.88 -10.68
N SER A 121 -10.28 4.04 -10.22
CA SER A 121 -8.89 4.41 -10.40
C SER A 121 -7.97 3.35 -9.77
N PRO A 122 -6.71 3.19 -10.21
CA PRO A 122 -5.77 2.25 -9.60
C PRO A 122 -5.66 2.41 -8.08
N HIS A 123 -5.70 3.66 -7.60
CA HIS A 123 -5.71 3.95 -6.17
C HIS A 123 -6.92 3.36 -5.46
N LEU A 124 -8.14 3.62 -5.96
CA LEU A 124 -9.37 3.10 -5.34
C LEU A 124 -9.48 1.58 -5.47
N ARG A 125 -8.98 1.01 -6.57
CA ARG A 125 -8.93 -0.43 -6.79
C ARG A 125 -8.05 -1.12 -5.75
N SER A 126 -6.83 -0.60 -5.52
CA SER A 126 -5.95 -1.11 -4.46
C SER A 126 -6.56 -1.00 -3.08
N ARG A 127 -7.26 0.12 -2.77
CA ARG A 127 -7.95 0.29 -1.49
C ARG A 127 -9.07 -0.73 -1.28
N LEU A 128 -9.86 -0.99 -2.32
CA LEU A 128 -10.90 -2.03 -2.30
C LEU A 128 -10.29 -3.43 -2.20
N GLU A 129 -9.21 -3.70 -2.94
CA GLU A 129 -8.49 -4.98 -2.88
C GLU A 129 -7.93 -5.23 -1.47
N CYS A 130 -7.34 -4.24 -0.81
CA CYS A 130 -6.92 -4.38 0.59
C CYS A 130 -8.08 -4.70 1.53
N GLU A 131 -9.22 -4.03 1.36
CA GLU A 131 -10.41 -4.29 2.13
C GLU A 131 -10.88 -5.76 1.98
N GLU A 132 -10.90 -6.28 0.75
CA GLU A 132 -11.23 -7.67 0.46
C GLU A 132 -10.24 -8.65 1.11
N ILE A 133 -8.93 -8.37 0.99
CA ILE A 133 -7.87 -9.22 1.53
C ILE A 133 -7.96 -9.29 3.05
N LEU A 134 -8.07 -8.14 3.72
CA LEU A 134 -8.21 -8.07 5.19
C LEU A 134 -9.41 -8.90 5.67
N GLY A 135 -10.50 -8.90 4.90
CA GLY A 135 -11.74 -9.62 5.19
C GLY A 135 -11.73 -11.10 4.83
N SER A 136 -10.68 -11.62 4.19
CA SER A 136 -10.69 -12.97 3.60
C SER A 136 -10.28 -14.09 4.57
N TYR A 137 -9.69 -13.76 5.72
CA TYR A 137 -9.18 -14.74 6.69
C TYR A 137 -10.15 -15.05 7.85
N GLY A 138 -11.39 -14.54 7.76
CA GLY A 138 -12.47 -14.84 8.72
C GLY A 138 -12.41 -14.06 10.04
N VAL A 139 -11.52 -13.08 10.17
CA VAL A 139 -11.61 -12.05 11.21
C VAL A 139 -12.53 -10.94 10.69
N PRO A 140 -13.61 -10.56 11.38
CA PRO A 140 -14.49 -9.49 10.94
C PRO A 140 -13.75 -8.16 10.75
N VAL A 141 -13.98 -7.49 9.63
CA VAL A 141 -13.38 -6.18 9.31
C VAL A 141 -14.45 -5.08 9.32
N SER A 142 -14.22 -4.00 10.05
CA SER A 142 -14.97 -2.75 9.84
C SER A 142 -14.11 -1.78 9.04
N THR A 143 -14.55 -1.44 7.83
CA THR A 143 -13.86 -0.49 6.96
C THR A 143 -14.52 0.88 7.03
N LEU A 144 -13.78 1.89 7.48
CA LEU A 144 -14.19 3.28 7.37
C LEU A 144 -13.73 3.84 6.02
N ARG A 145 -14.68 4.05 5.09
CA ARG A 145 -14.44 4.60 3.76
C ARG A 145 -14.62 6.11 3.78
N ALA A 146 -13.57 6.86 3.51
CA ALA A 146 -13.60 8.32 3.49
C ALA A 146 -13.19 8.85 2.11
N GLY A 147 -13.77 9.98 1.73
CA GLY A 147 -13.37 10.71 0.53
C GLY A 147 -12.15 11.60 0.81
N LEU A 148 -12.31 12.88 0.52
CA LEU A 148 -11.28 13.87 0.83
C LEU A 148 -11.27 14.17 2.33
N ILE A 149 -10.13 13.98 2.99
CA ILE A 149 -9.96 14.31 4.42
C ILE A 149 -9.29 15.67 4.54
N VAL A 150 -9.94 16.57 5.27
CA VAL A 150 -9.46 17.92 5.53
C VAL A 150 -8.68 17.92 6.83
N GLY A 151 -7.39 18.26 6.76
CA GLY A 151 -6.52 18.35 7.93
C GLY A 151 -5.12 18.82 7.57
N VAL A 152 -4.42 19.40 8.56
CA VAL A 152 -3.12 20.08 8.40
C VAL A 152 -2.09 19.23 7.63
N LYS A 153 -1.99 17.94 7.96
CA LYS A 153 -1.06 16.99 7.33
C LYS A 153 -1.76 15.91 6.51
N GLY A 154 -2.99 16.15 6.06
CA GLY A 154 -3.65 15.30 5.07
C GLY A 154 -2.91 15.35 3.73
N SER A 155 -3.17 14.40 2.83
CA SER A 155 -2.60 14.43 1.47
C SER A 155 -3.32 15.43 0.57
N SER A 156 -4.65 15.53 0.68
CA SER A 156 -5.48 16.33 -0.22
C SER A 156 -5.55 17.82 0.14
N TYR A 157 -5.69 18.17 1.43
CA TYR A 157 -5.85 19.56 1.87
C TYR A 157 -4.64 20.45 1.53
N PRO A 158 -3.38 20.05 1.75
CA PRO A 158 -2.22 20.87 1.38
C PRO A 158 -2.15 21.16 -0.13
N ILE A 159 -2.54 20.22 -0.99
CA ILE A 159 -2.64 20.41 -2.44
C ILE A 159 -3.69 21.49 -2.74
N LEU A 160 -4.91 21.32 -2.20
CA LEU A 160 -6.02 22.27 -2.35
C LEU A 160 -5.62 23.69 -1.92
N LYS A 161 -5.07 23.82 -0.70
CA LYS A 161 -4.59 25.07 -0.14
C LYS A 161 -3.52 25.72 -1.01
N LYS A 162 -2.48 24.98 -1.40
CA LYS A 162 -1.38 25.52 -2.22
C LYS A 162 -1.86 26.02 -3.58
N LEU A 163 -2.83 25.35 -4.21
CA LEU A 163 -3.43 25.83 -5.46
C LEU A 163 -4.11 27.18 -5.23
N VAL A 164 -4.89 27.33 -4.16
CA VAL A 164 -5.54 28.61 -3.79
C VAL A 164 -4.53 29.70 -3.42
N GLU A 165 -3.45 29.36 -2.72
CA GLU A 165 -2.43 30.33 -2.29
C GLU A 165 -1.54 30.82 -3.43
N ARG A 166 -1.24 29.95 -4.40
CA ARG A 166 -0.21 30.20 -5.42
C ARG A 166 -0.78 30.65 -6.77
N LEU A 167 -2.03 30.32 -7.07
CA LEU A 167 -2.61 30.63 -8.37
C LEU A 167 -3.54 31.84 -8.27
N PRO A 168 -3.23 32.96 -8.97
CA PRO A 168 -4.17 34.07 -9.09
C PRO A 168 -5.36 33.72 -9.99
N VAL A 169 -5.16 32.76 -10.89
CA VAL A 169 -6.14 32.26 -11.86
C VAL A 169 -6.15 30.74 -11.84
N LEU A 170 -7.33 30.13 -11.69
CA LEU A 170 -7.51 28.69 -11.61
C LEU A 170 -8.40 28.17 -12.77
N PRO A 171 -7.84 27.40 -13.71
CA PRO A 171 -8.63 26.73 -14.74
C PRO A 171 -9.47 25.61 -14.14
N LEU A 172 -10.78 25.60 -14.42
CA LEU A 172 -11.72 24.57 -14.00
C LEU A 172 -12.06 23.63 -15.17
N PRO A 173 -11.41 22.46 -15.28
CA PRO A 173 -11.81 21.43 -16.22
C PRO A 173 -13.10 20.75 -15.77
N LYS A 174 -13.73 19.96 -16.65
CA LYS A 174 -15.00 19.25 -16.36
C LYS A 174 -14.96 18.44 -15.07
N TRP A 175 -13.85 17.81 -14.74
CA TRP A 175 -13.74 17.01 -13.52
C TRP A 175 -13.87 17.83 -12.23
N ALA A 176 -13.63 19.15 -12.29
CA ALA A 176 -13.77 20.03 -11.12
C ALA A 176 -15.23 20.18 -10.64
N TYR A 177 -16.18 19.66 -11.42
CA TYR A 177 -17.61 19.66 -11.15
C TYR A 177 -18.13 18.32 -10.62
N HIS A 178 -17.29 17.30 -10.50
CA HIS A 178 -17.67 16.06 -9.83
C HIS A 178 -17.94 16.32 -8.34
N LYS A 179 -18.98 15.65 -7.84
CA LYS A 179 -19.38 15.74 -6.45
C LYS A 179 -18.45 14.91 -5.59
N MET A 180 -18.16 15.42 -4.42
CA MET A 180 -17.39 14.73 -3.41
C MET A 180 -17.90 15.07 -2.02
N LEU A 181 -17.55 14.23 -1.07
CA LEU A 181 -17.99 14.36 0.30
C LEU A 181 -16.77 14.56 1.22
N PRO A 182 -16.29 15.82 1.38
CA PRO A 182 -15.13 16.10 2.23
C PRO A 182 -15.49 15.86 3.69
N VAL A 183 -14.54 15.40 4.50
CA VAL A 183 -14.72 15.13 5.92
C VAL A 183 -13.56 15.68 6.74
N SER A 184 -13.85 16.19 7.93
CA SER A 184 -12.84 16.64 8.89
C SER A 184 -12.01 15.44 9.39
N ILE A 185 -10.73 15.69 9.69
CA ILE A 185 -9.90 14.69 10.37
C ILE A 185 -10.48 14.29 11.73
N GLU A 186 -11.01 15.24 12.50
CA GLU A 186 -11.62 14.98 13.81
C GLU A 186 -12.85 14.07 13.71
N ASP A 187 -13.69 14.26 12.68
CA ASP A 187 -14.83 13.37 12.41
C ASP A 187 -14.36 11.96 12.03
N VAL A 188 -13.30 11.83 11.22
CA VAL A 188 -12.67 10.54 10.89
C VAL A 188 -12.15 9.84 12.13
N ILE A 189 -11.43 10.54 13.01
CA ILE A 189 -10.90 9.98 14.26
C ILE A 189 -12.04 9.57 15.20
N SER A 190 -13.13 10.36 15.25
CA SER A 190 -14.35 9.99 15.98
C SER A 190 -14.96 8.69 15.43
N GLY A 191 -15.03 8.55 14.10
CA GLY A 191 -15.50 7.34 13.43
C GLY A 191 -14.66 6.11 13.77
N LEU A 192 -13.33 6.21 13.62
CA LEU A 192 -12.40 5.12 13.95
C LEU A 192 -12.47 4.74 15.44
N THR A 193 -12.59 5.72 16.34
CA THR A 193 -12.74 5.49 17.78
C THR A 193 -14.07 4.81 18.11
N LYS A 194 -15.14 5.07 17.36
CA LYS A 194 -16.41 4.35 17.54
C LYS A 194 -16.32 2.91 17.04
N LEU A 195 -15.55 2.67 15.98
CA LEU A 195 -15.32 1.32 15.46
C LEU A 195 -14.64 0.42 16.48
N THR A 196 -13.70 0.92 17.29
CA THR A 196 -13.05 0.11 18.35
C THR A 196 -14.00 -0.34 19.46
N LYS A 197 -15.20 0.26 19.53
CA LYS A 197 -16.26 -0.09 20.48
C LYS A 197 -17.32 -1.01 19.88
N ARG A 198 -17.15 -1.46 18.62
CA ARG A 198 -18.04 -2.39 17.92
C ARG A 198 -17.47 -3.80 17.95
N PHE A 199 -18.37 -4.77 17.83
CA PHE A 199 -18.03 -6.19 17.70
C PHE A 199 -18.82 -6.78 16.53
N PRO A 200 -18.41 -6.48 15.28
CA PRO A 200 -19.13 -6.97 14.11
C PRO A 200 -18.96 -8.49 13.97
N SER A 201 -20.01 -9.18 13.52
CA SER A 201 -19.97 -10.61 13.22
C SER A 201 -19.59 -10.92 11.78
N LYS A 202 -19.54 -9.90 10.91
CA LYS A 202 -19.25 -9.98 9.47
C LYS A 202 -18.47 -8.73 9.05
N ASN A 203 -17.85 -8.78 7.88
CA ASN A 203 -17.24 -7.59 7.28
C ASN A 203 -18.31 -6.53 7.02
N GLU A 204 -18.00 -5.28 7.38
CA GLU A 204 -18.87 -4.12 7.17
C GLU A 204 -18.06 -2.97 6.56
N SER A 205 -18.66 -2.26 5.61
CA SER A 205 -18.11 -1.03 5.03
C SER A 205 -18.99 0.13 5.49
N ILE A 206 -18.38 1.18 6.00
CA ILE A 206 -19.06 2.37 6.51
C ILE A 206 -18.50 3.59 5.82
N ASP A 207 -19.36 4.25 5.04
CA ASP A 207 -19.00 5.46 4.32
C ASP A 207 -19.16 6.66 5.26
N ILE A 208 -18.05 7.35 5.55
CA ILE A 208 -18.01 8.57 6.34
C ILE A 208 -17.81 9.79 5.45
N GLY A 209 -18.51 10.86 5.79
CA GLY A 209 -18.46 12.11 5.04
C GLY A 209 -18.94 13.29 5.87
N GLY A 210 -18.55 14.50 5.48
CA GLY A 210 -19.05 15.72 6.11
C GLY A 210 -20.53 15.98 5.84
N GLN A 211 -20.94 17.21 6.12
CA GLN A 211 -22.35 17.64 6.08
C GLN A 211 -22.89 17.70 4.65
N ASP A 212 -22.12 18.29 3.73
CA ASP A 212 -22.58 18.62 2.39
C ASP A 212 -21.73 17.96 1.31
N HIS A 213 -22.39 17.51 0.24
CA HIS A 213 -21.70 17.18 -1.01
C HIS A 213 -21.25 18.49 -1.67
N MET A 214 -20.01 18.52 -2.14
CA MET A 214 -19.36 19.70 -2.71
C MET A 214 -18.65 19.33 -4.01
N THR A 215 -18.50 20.29 -4.91
CA THR A 215 -17.60 20.15 -6.07
C THR A 215 -16.19 20.66 -5.72
N TYR A 216 -15.19 20.36 -6.55
CA TYR A 216 -13.87 20.98 -6.39
C TYR A 216 -13.93 22.50 -6.50
N LYS A 217 -14.79 23.03 -7.38
CA LYS A 217 -15.06 24.46 -7.45
C LYS A 217 -15.49 25.01 -6.09
N ASP A 218 -16.45 24.36 -5.43
CA ASP A 218 -16.91 24.76 -4.10
C ASP A 218 -15.78 24.70 -3.07
N LEU A 219 -14.95 23.65 -3.11
CA LEU A 219 -13.79 23.54 -2.23
C LEU A 219 -12.82 24.70 -2.41
N PHE A 220 -12.47 25.02 -3.66
CA PHE A 220 -11.57 26.13 -3.97
C PHE A 220 -12.16 27.46 -3.49
N THR A 221 -13.45 27.69 -3.72
CA THR A 221 -14.14 28.92 -3.31
C THR A 221 -14.20 29.05 -1.80
N LYS A 222 -14.63 28.00 -1.08
CA LYS A 222 -14.71 27.99 0.38
C LYS A 222 -13.32 28.12 1.01
N THR A 223 -12.31 27.44 0.47
CA THR A 223 -10.92 27.57 0.93
C THR A 223 -10.39 28.98 0.72
N ALA A 224 -10.59 29.59 -0.45
CA ALA A 224 -10.18 30.97 -0.73
C ALA A 224 -10.83 31.97 0.23
N LYS A 225 -12.11 31.77 0.56
CA LYS A 225 -12.84 32.57 1.56
C LYS A 225 -12.19 32.47 2.95
N VAL A 226 -11.88 31.26 3.43
CA VAL A 226 -11.23 31.06 4.74
C VAL A 226 -9.83 31.68 4.78
N LEU A 227 -9.06 31.54 3.69
CA LEU A 227 -7.71 32.10 3.58
C LEU A 227 -7.67 33.61 3.27
N ASN A 228 -8.83 34.25 3.13
CA ASN A 228 -8.98 35.64 2.68
C ASN A 228 -8.19 35.94 1.39
N LYS A 229 -8.30 35.04 0.41
CA LYS A 229 -7.66 35.12 -0.91
C LYS A 229 -8.71 35.33 -2.01
N ARG A 230 -8.31 36.07 -3.04
CA ARG A 230 -9.09 36.20 -4.28
C ARG A 230 -8.48 35.29 -5.34
N ILE A 231 -9.30 34.46 -5.95
CA ILE A 231 -8.92 33.55 -7.03
C ILE A 231 -9.91 33.70 -8.17
N PHE A 232 -9.42 33.93 -9.38
CA PHE A 232 -10.27 34.02 -10.56
C PHE A 232 -10.40 32.62 -11.18
N MET A 233 -11.62 32.08 -11.23
CA MET A 233 -11.89 30.76 -11.78
C MET A 233 -12.57 30.88 -13.13
N PHE A 234 -12.16 30.10 -14.12
CA PHE A 234 -12.79 30.06 -15.44
C PHE A 234 -12.87 28.64 -15.98
N ASP A 235 -13.92 28.36 -16.74
CA ASP A 235 -14.17 27.02 -17.26
C ASP A 235 -13.31 26.72 -18.48
N LEU A 236 -12.74 25.52 -18.51
CA LEU A 236 -11.98 25.02 -19.66
C LEU A 236 -12.67 23.80 -20.26
N PRO A 237 -13.02 23.83 -21.56
CA PRO A 237 -13.91 22.84 -22.16
C PRO A 237 -13.35 21.42 -22.15
N ILE A 238 -12.03 21.24 -22.40
CA ILE A 238 -11.35 19.94 -22.30
C ILE A 238 -9.88 20.18 -21.92
N VAL A 239 -9.51 19.85 -20.68
CA VAL A 239 -8.11 19.64 -20.31
C VAL A 239 -7.94 18.14 -20.06
N PRO A 240 -7.08 17.44 -20.83
CA PRO A 240 -6.76 16.06 -20.55
C PRO A 240 -6.21 15.91 -19.11
N VAL A 241 -6.72 14.94 -18.35
CA VAL A 241 -6.33 14.71 -16.94
C VAL A 241 -4.80 14.58 -16.79
N TRP A 242 -4.11 14.01 -17.79
CA TRP A 242 -2.65 13.89 -17.80
C TRP A 242 -1.92 15.25 -17.74
N LEU A 243 -2.50 16.31 -18.32
CA LEU A 243 -1.93 17.65 -18.29
C LEU A 243 -2.15 18.32 -16.93
N SER A 244 -3.32 18.10 -16.31
CA SER A 244 -3.61 18.55 -14.95
C SER A 244 -2.65 17.94 -13.92
N LYS A 245 -2.34 16.64 -14.04
CA LYS A 245 -1.37 15.95 -13.16
C LYS A 245 0.00 16.63 -13.13
N PHE A 246 0.52 17.01 -14.31
CA PHE A 246 1.84 17.63 -14.44
C PHE A 246 1.88 19.02 -13.80
N TRP A 247 0.92 19.89 -14.14
CA TRP A 247 0.89 21.26 -13.62
C TRP A 247 0.58 21.29 -12.12
N VAL A 248 -0.31 20.44 -11.60
CA VAL A 248 -0.61 20.38 -10.15
C VAL A 248 0.62 19.95 -9.36
N SER A 249 1.37 18.93 -9.82
CA SER A 249 2.62 18.53 -9.14
C SER A 249 3.66 19.66 -9.15
N LEU A 250 3.82 20.36 -10.27
CA LEU A 250 4.75 21.48 -10.39
C LEU A 250 4.38 22.66 -9.47
N ILE A 251 3.09 23.03 -9.43
CA ILE A 251 2.61 24.18 -8.65
C ILE A 251 2.60 23.89 -7.15
N THR A 252 2.25 22.67 -6.74
CA THR A 252 2.18 22.30 -5.33
C THR A 252 3.54 21.88 -4.75
N GLY A 253 4.47 21.45 -5.61
CA GLY A 253 5.76 20.88 -5.21
C GLY A 253 5.62 19.52 -4.52
N GLU A 254 4.47 18.85 -4.65
CA GLU A 254 4.22 17.50 -4.14
C GLU A 254 4.72 16.44 -5.13
N ASN A 255 5.09 15.27 -4.61
CA ASN A 255 5.59 14.15 -5.42
C ASN A 255 4.50 13.65 -6.37
N LYS A 256 4.87 13.34 -7.63
CA LYS A 256 4.01 12.76 -8.65
C LYS A 256 3.33 11.46 -8.18
N GLU A 257 4.03 10.65 -7.37
CA GLU A 257 3.52 9.41 -6.79
C GLU A 257 2.31 9.64 -5.86
N MET A 258 2.21 10.82 -5.25
CA MET A 258 1.03 11.23 -4.46
C MET A 258 -0.02 11.92 -5.33
N VAL A 259 0.39 12.86 -6.18
CA VAL A 259 -0.55 13.70 -6.94
C VAL A 259 -1.29 12.92 -8.02
N TYR A 260 -0.60 12.04 -8.75
CA TYR A 260 -1.16 11.41 -9.94
C TYR A 260 -2.30 10.44 -9.61
N PRO A 261 -2.16 9.52 -8.64
CA PRO A 261 -3.24 8.59 -8.30
C PRO A 261 -4.43 9.30 -7.65
N LEU A 262 -4.19 10.36 -6.87
CA LEU A 262 -5.27 11.20 -6.33
C LEU A 262 -6.02 11.90 -7.45
N MET A 263 -5.33 12.52 -8.42
CA MET A 263 -5.99 13.17 -9.56
C MET A 263 -6.83 12.20 -10.39
N GLU A 264 -6.40 10.95 -10.52
CA GLU A 264 -7.17 9.90 -11.20
C GLU A 264 -8.44 9.49 -10.46
N SER A 265 -8.49 9.57 -9.12
CA SER A 265 -9.73 9.32 -8.38
C SER A 265 -10.71 10.50 -8.43
N LEU A 266 -10.27 11.71 -8.78
CA LEU A 266 -11.13 12.92 -8.75
C LEU A 266 -12.09 13.03 -9.93
N VAL A 267 -12.04 12.11 -10.89
CA VAL A 267 -12.92 12.10 -12.07
C VAL A 267 -14.23 11.35 -11.82
N HIS A 268 -14.46 10.87 -10.59
CA HIS A 268 -15.65 10.14 -10.21
C HIS A 268 -16.42 10.89 -9.13
N ASP A 269 -17.75 10.75 -9.14
CA ASP A 269 -18.58 11.25 -8.05
C ASP A 269 -18.39 10.36 -6.82
N MET A 270 -18.00 10.99 -5.71
CA MET A 270 -17.73 10.33 -4.43
C MET A 270 -18.88 10.63 -3.47
N GLU A 271 -19.93 9.82 -3.56
CA GLU A 271 -21.13 9.94 -2.74
C GLU A 271 -21.16 8.85 -1.67
N ARG A 272 -21.80 9.18 -0.54
CA ARG A 272 -22.11 8.17 0.48
C ARG A 272 -23.12 7.17 -0.08
N SER A 273 -22.85 5.89 0.10
CA SER A 273 -23.81 4.82 -0.16
C SER A 273 -24.81 4.68 1.00
N PRO A 274 -26.14 4.67 0.74
CA PRO A 274 -27.15 4.42 1.77
C PRO A 274 -26.97 3.09 2.50
N GLU A 275 -26.57 2.04 1.78
CA GLU A 275 -26.32 0.70 2.33
C GLU A 275 -25.07 0.64 3.23
N ASN A 276 -24.12 1.57 3.07
CA ASN A 276 -22.93 1.71 3.92
C ASN A 276 -23.06 2.83 4.97
N THR A 277 -24.29 3.23 5.32
CA THR A 277 -24.53 4.33 6.25
C THR A 277 -24.85 3.83 7.66
N VAL A 278 -24.14 4.36 8.65
CA VAL A 278 -24.39 4.13 10.08
C VAL A 278 -24.55 5.48 10.78
N ASP A 279 -25.74 5.79 11.29
CA ASP A 279 -26.10 7.12 11.82
C ASP A 279 -25.09 7.69 12.83
N SER A 280 -24.56 6.85 13.72
CA SER A 280 -23.59 7.29 14.72
C SER A 280 -22.20 7.59 14.18
N ILE A 281 -21.85 7.16 12.96
CA ILE A 281 -20.49 7.19 12.40
C ILE A 281 -20.43 7.99 11.09
N SER A 282 -21.35 7.75 10.17
CA SER A 282 -21.27 8.23 8.79
C SER A 282 -21.37 9.74 8.63
N TYR A 283 -22.06 10.43 9.54
CA TYR A 283 -22.37 11.86 9.46
C TYR A 283 -21.35 12.68 10.26
N GLY A 284 -20.38 13.26 9.55
CA GLY A 284 -19.44 14.24 10.10
C GLY A 284 -20.17 15.51 10.55
N LYS A 285 -19.77 16.03 11.70
CA LYS A 285 -20.43 17.17 12.34
C LYS A 285 -19.75 18.49 12.04
N ILE A 286 -18.50 18.47 11.61
CA ILE A 286 -17.69 19.67 11.39
C ILE A 286 -17.86 20.11 9.94
N SER A 287 -18.15 21.40 9.74
CA SER A 287 -18.29 21.94 8.39
C SER A 287 -16.94 21.98 7.66
N PHE A 288 -16.98 22.03 6.33
CA PHE A 288 -15.76 22.12 5.53
C PHE A 288 -14.95 23.38 5.87
N GLU A 289 -15.60 24.53 6.01
CA GLU A 289 -14.96 25.79 6.35
C GLU A 289 -14.28 25.76 7.73
N GLU A 290 -14.93 25.19 8.74
CA GLU A 290 -14.33 24.98 10.07
C GLU A 290 -13.12 24.05 9.98
N SER A 291 -13.24 22.96 9.22
CA SER A 291 -12.13 22.02 9.00
C SER A 291 -10.91 22.70 8.36
N VAL A 292 -11.14 23.53 7.33
CA VAL A 292 -10.10 24.32 6.67
C VAL A 292 -9.49 25.34 7.63
N LYS A 293 -10.30 26.01 8.43
CA LYS A 293 -9.84 26.99 9.41
C LYS A 293 -8.94 26.34 10.46
N SER A 294 -9.39 25.24 11.07
CA SER A 294 -8.60 24.46 12.04
C SER A 294 -7.29 23.97 11.40
N ALA A 295 -7.34 23.49 10.16
CA ALA A 295 -6.16 23.04 9.45
C ALA A 295 -5.18 24.18 9.07
N TYR A 296 -5.70 25.39 8.82
CA TYR A 296 -4.88 26.57 8.55
C TYR A 296 -4.21 27.12 9.80
N ASP A 297 -4.95 27.21 10.90
CA ASP A 297 -4.44 27.71 12.18
C ASP A 297 -3.41 26.75 12.78
N GLY A 298 -3.66 25.43 12.71
CA GLY A 298 -2.70 24.41 13.14
C GLY A 298 -1.39 24.38 12.34
N GLU A 299 -1.36 24.87 11.10
CA GLU A 299 -0.12 24.97 10.31
C GLU A 299 0.82 26.05 10.86
N LYS A 300 0.26 27.17 11.36
CA LYS A 300 1.06 28.29 11.90
C LYS A 300 1.86 27.91 13.14
N GLU A 301 1.38 26.91 13.89
CA GLU A 301 2.02 26.42 15.10
C GLU A 301 3.12 25.38 14.83
N MET A 302 3.24 24.87 13.60
CA MET A 302 4.14 23.75 13.28
C MET A 302 5.45 24.19 12.60
N ASN A 303 6.56 24.06 13.34
CA ASN A 303 7.91 24.03 12.77
C ASN A 303 8.11 22.77 11.91
N ARG A 304 8.50 22.96 10.64
CA ARG A 304 8.72 21.87 9.67
C ARG A 304 9.89 20.97 10.09
N LYS A 305 9.61 19.79 10.63
CA LYS A 305 10.52 18.63 10.53
C LYS A 305 9.93 17.61 9.56
N LYS A 306 10.55 17.49 8.38
CA LYS A 306 10.35 16.33 7.51
C LYS A 306 11.21 15.20 8.09
N ALA A 307 10.58 14.17 8.64
CA ALA A 307 11.25 12.91 8.87
C ALA A 307 11.15 12.11 7.58
N TYR A 308 12.27 11.97 6.88
CA TYR A 308 12.44 10.90 5.90
C TYR A 308 12.91 9.69 6.69
N ASP A 309 12.04 8.69 6.85
CA ASP A 309 12.49 7.36 7.24
C ASP A 309 13.20 6.76 6.03
N ASN A 310 14.53 6.77 6.08
CA ASN A 310 15.34 5.97 5.17
C ASN A 310 15.47 4.56 5.74
N ILE A 311 15.52 3.61 4.79
CA ILE A 311 15.90 2.20 4.88
C ILE A 311 14.69 1.24 4.93
N SER A 312 14.44 0.63 3.77
CA SER A 312 14.14 -0.80 3.66
C SER A 312 15.04 -1.37 2.56
N GLY A 313 15.35 -2.68 2.65
CA GLY A 313 16.12 -3.40 1.63
C GLY A 313 15.53 -3.26 0.23
N ASN A 314 16.29 -3.67 -0.78
CA ASN A 314 15.81 -3.62 -2.15
C ASN A 314 14.73 -4.68 -2.33
N LYS A 315 13.55 -4.29 -2.82
CA LYS A 315 12.40 -5.18 -3.02
C LYS A 315 11.89 -5.08 -4.45
N ILE A 316 11.61 -6.22 -5.06
CA ILE A 316 10.98 -6.31 -6.38
C ILE A 316 9.69 -7.10 -6.19
N ILE A 317 8.54 -6.47 -6.48
CA ILE A 317 7.24 -7.12 -6.41
C ILE A 317 6.59 -7.02 -7.77
N GLN A 318 6.07 -8.16 -8.25
CA GLN A 318 5.40 -8.21 -9.53
C GLN A 318 4.22 -9.18 -9.52
N ARG A 319 3.05 -8.67 -9.92
CA ARG A 319 1.85 -9.47 -10.18
C ARG A 319 1.93 -10.23 -11.50
N VAL A 320 1.50 -11.49 -11.45
CA VAL A 320 1.43 -12.44 -12.57
C VAL A 320 0.05 -13.10 -12.58
N GLN A 321 -0.60 -13.11 -13.74
CA GLN A 321 -1.86 -13.84 -13.93
C GLN A 321 -1.60 -15.31 -14.20
N LEU A 322 -2.42 -16.18 -13.61
CA LEU A 322 -2.37 -17.62 -13.79
C LEU A 322 -3.51 -18.13 -14.68
N PRO A 323 -3.32 -19.31 -15.30
CA PRO A 323 -4.44 -20.17 -15.66
C PRO A 323 -5.18 -20.66 -14.41
N GLU A 324 -6.50 -20.78 -14.53
CA GLU A 324 -7.42 -21.10 -13.44
C GLU A 324 -7.01 -22.38 -12.67
N ASN A 325 -6.97 -22.28 -11.33
CA ASN A 325 -6.70 -23.40 -10.39
C ASN A 325 -5.34 -24.13 -10.50
N GLU A 326 -4.33 -23.55 -11.13
CA GLU A 326 -3.01 -24.19 -11.24
C GLU A 326 -2.22 -24.14 -9.90
N PRO A 327 -1.58 -25.22 -9.40
CA PRO A 327 -0.79 -25.15 -8.16
C PRO A 327 0.43 -24.22 -8.23
N LEU A 328 0.77 -23.51 -7.14
CA LEU A 328 1.92 -22.61 -7.04
C LEU A 328 3.25 -23.28 -7.38
N SER A 329 3.41 -24.57 -7.08
CA SER A 329 4.59 -25.34 -7.48
C SER A 329 4.79 -25.35 -9.00
N LYS A 330 3.73 -25.59 -9.77
CA LYS A 330 3.80 -25.57 -11.24
C LYS A 330 4.06 -24.17 -11.80
N VAL A 331 3.57 -23.14 -11.12
CA VAL A 331 3.86 -21.74 -11.47
C VAL A 331 5.35 -21.46 -11.33
N ALA A 332 5.92 -21.83 -10.18
CA ALA A 332 7.34 -21.69 -9.92
C ALA A 332 8.18 -22.50 -10.92
N ASP A 333 7.81 -23.76 -11.21
CA ASP A 333 8.49 -24.58 -12.21
C ASP A 333 8.53 -23.88 -13.58
N ARG A 334 7.38 -23.37 -14.05
CA ARG A 334 7.32 -22.65 -15.34
C ARG A 334 8.14 -21.37 -15.33
N TYR A 335 8.15 -20.67 -14.21
CA TYR A 335 8.95 -19.46 -14.04
C TYR A 335 10.44 -19.79 -14.22
N PHE A 336 10.97 -20.78 -13.50
CA PHE A 336 12.36 -21.22 -13.61
C PHE A 336 12.70 -21.79 -15.00
N ILE A 337 11.79 -22.55 -15.63
CA ILE A 337 11.96 -23.04 -17.00
C ILE A 337 12.06 -21.87 -17.99
N THR A 338 11.20 -20.85 -17.85
CA THR A 338 11.21 -19.66 -18.71
C THR A 338 12.50 -18.86 -18.51
N MET A 339 12.96 -18.71 -17.26
CA MET A 339 14.27 -18.11 -16.97
C MET A 339 15.40 -18.86 -17.68
N LYS A 340 15.43 -20.19 -17.59
CA LYS A 340 16.45 -21.02 -18.24
C LYS A 340 16.42 -20.86 -19.77
N ALA A 341 15.24 -20.86 -20.38
CA ALA A 341 15.07 -20.71 -21.83
C ALA A 341 15.52 -19.35 -22.36
N MET A 342 15.39 -18.29 -21.56
CA MET A 342 15.84 -16.94 -21.91
C MET A 342 17.32 -16.70 -21.60
N SER A 343 17.98 -17.65 -20.93
CA SER A 343 19.38 -17.54 -20.55
C SER A 343 20.30 -17.71 -21.76
N MET A 344 21.36 -16.90 -21.85
CA MET A 344 22.26 -16.90 -23.02
C MET A 344 23.04 -18.22 -23.22
N SER A 345 23.04 -19.13 -22.22
CA SER A 345 23.74 -20.42 -22.29
C SER A 345 22.97 -21.48 -21.51
N SER A 346 22.72 -22.63 -22.15
CA SER A 346 22.02 -23.79 -21.56
C SER A 346 22.71 -24.36 -20.31
N ASN A 347 24.01 -24.12 -20.15
CA ASN A 347 24.81 -24.57 -19.00
C ASN A 347 24.81 -23.58 -17.82
N MET A 348 24.18 -22.40 -17.98
CA MET A 348 24.20 -21.34 -16.98
C MET A 348 23.21 -21.57 -15.84
N MET A 349 22.16 -22.38 -16.06
CA MET A 349 21.13 -22.64 -15.06
C MET A 349 20.79 -24.13 -14.99
N SER A 350 20.83 -24.71 -13.79
CA SER A 350 20.30 -26.05 -13.52
C SER A 350 19.07 -25.95 -12.64
N PHE A 351 18.06 -26.77 -12.93
CA PHE A 351 16.82 -26.83 -12.17
C PHE A 351 16.50 -28.28 -11.82
N ASP A 352 16.29 -28.52 -10.53
CA ASP A 352 15.56 -29.65 -9.97
C ASP A 352 14.39 -29.09 -9.16
N SER A 353 13.31 -29.85 -9.05
CA SER A 353 12.05 -29.54 -8.37
C SER A 353 12.19 -28.86 -6.99
N ASN A 354 13.30 -29.06 -6.28
CA ASN A 354 13.61 -28.47 -4.98
C ASN A 354 14.82 -27.52 -4.96
N GLN A 355 15.62 -27.48 -6.02
CA GLN A 355 16.87 -26.69 -6.06
C GLN A 355 17.10 -26.05 -7.42
N PHE A 356 17.38 -24.75 -7.41
CA PHE A 356 17.79 -23.98 -8.59
C PHE A 356 19.21 -23.47 -8.38
N SER A 357 20.09 -23.63 -9.37
CA SER A 357 21.45 -23.09 -9.32
C SER A 357 21.77 -22.26 -10.56
N VAL A 358 22.40 -21.10 -10.34
CA VAL A 358 22.90 -20.23 -11.40
C VAL A 358 24.41 -20.29 -11.39
N LYS A 359 25.02 -20.62 -12.52
CA LYS A 359 26.48 -20.64 -12.72
C LYS A 359 26.95 -19.37 -13.43
N ILE A 360 28.20 -18.97 -13.20
CA ILE A 360 28.82 -17.86 -13.91
C ILE A 360 29.17 -18.31 -15.34
N PRO A 361 28.83 -17.54 -16.40
CA PRO A 361 29.23 -17.85 -17.78
C PRO A 361 30.73 -18.14 -17.89
N PHE A 362 31.10 -19.17 -18.64
CA PHE A 362 32.50 -19.56 -18.91
C PHE A 362 33.31 -20.04 -17.70
N THR A 363 32.66 -20.27 -16.55
CA THR A 363 33.26 -20.96 -15.39
C THR A 363 32.32 -22.05 -14.89
N ASN A 364 32.82 -23.04 -14.14
CA ASN A 364 31.98 -24.04 -13.48
C ASN A 364 31.49 -23.60 -12.08
N LYS A 365 31.77 -22.36 -11.69
CA LYS A 365 31.46 -21.84 -10.36
C LYS A 365 30.00 -21.48 -10.23
N THR A 366 29.39 -21.85 -9.10
CA THR A 366 28.01 -21.48 -8.77
C THR A 366 27.98 -20.07 -8.20
N LEU A 367 27.14 -19.22 -8.78
CA LEU A 367 26.87 -17.86 -8.35
C LEU A 367 25.78 -17.83 -7.25
N LEU A 368 24.73 -18.64 -7.42
CA LEU A 368 23.54 -18.61 -6.58
C LEU A 368 22.98 -20.03 -6.43
N HIS A 369 22.69 -20.43 -5.21
CA HIS A 369 21.88 -21.60 -4.88
C HIS A 369 20.53 -21.15 -4.35
N VAL A 370 19.46 -21.79 -4.81
CA VAL A 370 18.10 -21.48 -4.38
C VAL A 370 17.47 -22.77 -3.89
N THR A 371 17.07 -22.78 -2.62
CA THR A 371 16.45 -23.94 -1.98
C THR A 371 15.02 -23.62 -1.64
N LYS A 372 14.10 -24.50 -2.04
CA LYS A 372 12.70 -24.44 -1.62
C LYS A 372 12.60 -24.62 -0.11
N SER A 373 11.84 -23.75 0.56
CA SER A 373 11.56 -23.86 2.00
C SER A 373 10.50 -24.93 2.28
N ASP A 374 10.51 -25.52 3.47
CA ASP A 374 9.47 -26.44 3.95
C ASP A 374 8.16 -25.70 4.31
N GLU A 375 8.21 -24.38 4.40
CA GLU A 375 7.03 -23.51 4.58
C GLU A 375 6.18 -23.49 3.30
N ASN A 376 5.17 -24.36 3.27
CA ASN A 376 4.22 -24.46 2.19
C ASN A 376 2.82 -24.54 2.79
N GLU A 377 2.14 -23.39 2.85
CA GLU A 377 0.72 -23.36 3.22
C GLU A 377 -0.12 -23.66 1.99
N GLU A 378 -0.92 -24.74 2.06
CA GLU A 378 -1.95 -25.19 1.11
C GLU A 378 -2.12 -24.31 -0.13
N ASN A 379 -1.18 -24.40 -1.08
CA ASN A 379 -1.24 -23.71 -2.37
C ASN A 379 -1.40 -22.17 -2.35
N ARG A 380 -1.10 -21.52 -1.22
CA ARG A 380 -1.19 -20.05 -1.04
C ARG A 380 0.15 -19.35 -0.91
N TYR A 381 1.14 -20.05 -0.35
CA TYR A 381 2.47 -19.50 -0.12
C TYR A 381 3.54 -20.50 -0.52
N LEU A 382 4.52 -20.05 -1.29
CA LEU A 382 5.68 -20.84 -1.66
C LEU A 382 6.94 -19.99 -1.58
N GLU A 383 7.87 -20.40 -0.74
CA GLU A 383 9.13 -19.69 -0.49
C GLU A 383 10.34 -20.43 -1.04
N TYR A 384 11.23 -19.66 -1.65
CA TYR A 384 12.56 -20.07 -2.07
C TYR A 384 13.59 -19.15 -1.43
N ARG A 385 14.52 -19.73 -0.66
CA ARG A 385 15.64 -18.99 -0.06
C ARG A 385 16.83 -19.02 -1.02
N LEU A 386 17.35 -17.84 -1.32
CA LEU A 386 18.50 -17.64 -2.18
C LEU A 386 19.75 -17.59 -1.28
N LYS A 387 20.56 -18.64 -1.34
CA LYS A 387 21.88 -18.69 -0.72
C LYS A 387 22.95 -18.34 -1.76
N GLY A 388 23.86 -17.44 -1.43
CA GLY A 388 25.01 -17.15 -2.29
C GLY A 388 25.88 -18.38 -2.56
N GLY A 389 26.57 -18.41 -3.70
CA GLY A 389 27.53 -19.46 -4.07
C GLY A 389 28.96 -19.20 -3.54
N GLU A 390 29.98 -19.77 -4.19
CA GLU A 390 31.40 -19.79 -3.75
C GLU A 390 32.07 -18.42 -3.53
N HIS A 391 31.37 -17.32 -3.81
CA HIS A 391 31.83 -15.94 -3.64
C HIS A 391 30.91 -15.09 -2.75
N ALA A 392 29.99 -15.73 -2.03
CA ALA A 392 29.15 -15.04 -1.06
C ALA A 392 29.99 -14.47 0.09
N VAL A 393 29.67 -13.26 0.53
CA VAL A 393 30.33 -12.61 1.67
C VAL A 393 30.06 -13.36 2.99
N SER A 394 29.03 -14.20 3.05
CA SER A 394 28.72 -15.07 4.19
C SER A 394 28.25 -16.46 3.75
N ASP A 395 28.61 -17.50 4.52
CA ASP A 395 28.27 -18.91 4.27
C ASP A 395 26.77 -19.23 4.48
N ASP A 396 26.04 -18.35 5.17
CA ASP A 396 24.58 -18.35 5.32
C ASP A 396 23.86 -17.64 4.16
N GLY A 397 24.59 -17.01 3.23
CA GLY A 397 24.11 -16.65 1.90
C GLY A 397 23.24 -15.40 1.78
N GLY A 398 23.14 -14.59 2.84
CA GLY A 398 22.21 -13.45 2.91
C GLY A 398 20.74 -13.88 3.02
N GLU A 399 19.87 -13.00 3.50
CA GLU A 399 18.42 -13.27 3.63
C GLU A 399 17.66 -12.92 2.35
N ALA A 400 18.19 -13.33 1.18
CA ALA A 400 17.48 -13.11 -0.07
C ALA A 400 16.37 -14.16 -0.24
N VAL A 401 15.12 -13.72 -0.44
CA VAL A 401 13.95 -14.61 -0.47
C VAL A 401 13.11 -14.31 -1.70
N LEU A 402 12.80 -15.35 -2.49
CA LEU A 402 11.81 -15.32 -3.56
C LEU A 402 10.55 -16.03 -3.09
N THR A 403 9.45 -15.29 -2.97
CA THR A 403 8.16 -15.86 -2.59
C THR A 403 7.16 -15.76 -3.73
N PHE A 404 6.37 -16.81 -3.91
CA PHE A 404 5.17 -16.84 -4.74
C PHE A 404 3.98 -16.85 -3.80
N ARG A 405 3.14 -15.82 -3.90
CA ARG A 405 2.00 -15.61 -3.00
C ARG A 405 0.73 -15.55 -3.82
N ARG A 406 -0.21 -16.44 -3.55
CA ARG A 406 -1.57 -16.33 -4.06
C ARG A 406 -2.39 -15.53 -3.06
N ILE A 407 -2.85 -14.37 -3.50
CA ILE A 407 -3.67 -13.50 -2.67
C ILE A 407 -5.14 -13.78 -2.97
N MET A 408 -5.89 -14.15 -1.93
CA MET A 408 -7.26 -14.68 -2.04
C MET A 408 -7.33 -15.90 -2.96
N ASP A 409 -8.50 -16.51 -3.14
CA ASP A 409 -8.69 -17.60 -4.11
C ASP A 409 -8.82 -17.05 -5.56
N LYS A 410 -8.03 -16.01 -5.89
CA LYS A 410 -7.97 -15.40 -7.23
C LYS A 410 -6.89 -16.10 -8.08
N ASP A 411 -7.06 -16.06 -9.40
CA ASP A 411 -6.08 -16.56 -10.38
C ASP A 411 -4.89 -15.61 -10.59
N GLU A 412 -4.39 -15.02 -9.51
CA GLU A 412 -3.27 -14.08 -9.52
C GLU A 412 -2.24 -14.50 -8.48
N VAL A 413 -0.96 -14.36 -8.85
CA VAL A 413 0.18 -14.61 -7.97
C VAL A 413 1.08 -13.39 -7.95
N LEU A 414 1.40 -12.94 -6.74
CA LEU A 414 2.47 -11.99 -6.52
C LEU A 414 3.78 -12.74 -6.35
N MET A 415 4.75 -12.41 -7.21
CA MET A 415 6.14 -12.81 -7.03
C MET A 415 6.86 -11.69 -6.29
N VAL A 416 7.46 -12.01 -5.16
CA VAL A 416 8.19 -11.05 -4.33
C VAL A 416 9.63 -11.53 -4.18
N LEU A 417 10.57 -10.72 -4.64
CA LEU A 417 11.99 -10.91 -4.37
C LEU A 417 12.43 -9.87 -3.35
N GLU A 418 12.78 -10.34 -2.15
CA GLU A 418 13.34 -9.53 -1.07
C GLU A 418 14.85 -9.75 -1.02
N GLU A 419 15.65 -8.68 -1.06
CA GLU A 419 17.11 -8.76 -0.90
C GLU A 419 17.56 -7.93 0.31
N VAL A 420 17.86 -8.61 1.42
CA VAL A 420 18.58 -8.00 2.53
C VAL A 420 20.09 -8.19 2.32
N TYR A 421 20.72 -7.11 1.84
CA TYR A 421 22.15 -6.87 1.64
C TYR A 421 22.93 -7.87 0.73
N PRO A 422 23.78 -7.36 -0.18
CA PRO A 422 24.33 -8.19 -1.22
C PRO A 422 25.44 -9.11 -0.72
N THR A 423 25.36 -10.37 -1.14
CA THR A 423 26.43 -11.38 -1.17
C THR A 423 27.58 -11.01 -2.13
N LEU A 424 27.63 -9.78 -2.65
CA LEU A 424 28.61 -9.28 -3.64
C LEU A 424 29.16 -7.90 -3.24
N PRO A 425 30.42 -7.56 -3.62
CA PRO A 425 30.98 -6.23 -3.40
C PRO A 425 30.11 -5.10 -3.99
N LEU A 426 29.91 -4.02 -3.23
CA LEU A 426 28.93 -2.95 -3.52
C LEU A 426 29.01 -2.37 -4.95
N ALA A 427 30.23 -2.19 -5.48
CA ALA A 427 30.44 -1.67 -6.83
C ALA A 427 30.02 -2.66 -7.94
N VAL A 428 30.26 -3.96 -7.72
CA VAL A 428 29.82 -5.03 -8.64
C VAL A 428 28.31 -5.17 -8.55
N TYR A 429 27.75 -5.14 -7.34
CA TYR A 429 26.32 -5.20 -7.08
C TYR A 429 25.56 -4.07 -7.79
N GLN A 430 25.96 -2.80 -7.66
CA GLN A 430 25.20 -1.70 -8.27
C GLN A 430 25.11 -1.80 -9.81
N LEU A 431 26.15 -2.33 -10.46
CA LEU A 431 26.20 -2.50 -11.92
C LEU A 431 25.52 -3.79 -12.39
N SER A 432 25.67 -4.90 -11.65
CA SER A 432 25.05 -6.19 -11.97
C SER A 432 23.57 -6.20 -11.60
N TYR A 433 23.19 -5.61 -10.47
CA TYR A 433 21.83 -5.57 -9.94
C TYR A 433 20.88 -4.89 -10.91
N LYS A 434 21.18 -3.69 -11.41
CA LYS A 434 20.32 -3.01 -12.40
C LYS A 434 20.14 -3.80 -13.69
N LYS A 435 21.17 -4.55 -14.14
CA LYS A 435 21.12 -5.37 -15.37
C LYS A 435 20.36 -6.68 -15.15
N PHE A 436 20.65 -7.39 -14.07
CA PHE A 436 19.92 -8.57 -13.64
C PHE A 436 18.45 -8.26 -13.41
N TYR A 437 18.16 -7.12 -12.78
CA TYR A 437 16.83 -6.57 -12.58
C TYR A 437 16.09 -6.29 -13.90
N LEU A 438 16.74 -5.62 -14.86
CA LEU A 438 16.13 -5.37 -16.18
C LEU A 438 15.80 -6.69 -16.90
N TYR A 439 16.69 -7.67 -16.75
CA TYR A 439 16.56 -9.01 -17.31
C TYR A 439 15.43 -9.81 -16.63
N PHE A 440 15.33 -9.78 -15.30
CA PHE A 440 14.24 -10.35 -14.52
C PHE A 440 12.88 -9.77 -14.95
N MET A 441 12.78 -8.45 -15.05
CA MET A 441 11.57 -7.79 -15.56
C MET A 441 11.21 -8.20 -17.00
N LEU A 442 12.21 -8.36 -17.87
CA LEU A 442 12.00 -8.83 -19.25
C LEU A 442 11.47 -10.26 -19.27
N ILE A 443 12.00 -11.14 -18.41
CA ILE A 443 11.53 -12.52 -18.27
C ILE A 443 10.08 -12.54 -17.82
N VAL A 444 9.72 -11.79 -16.78
CA VAL A 444 8.33 -11.79 -16.28
C VAL A 444 7.37 -11.17 -17.31
N LYS A 445 7.77 -10.10 -18.00
CA LYS A 445 6.97 -9.55 -19.11
C LYS A 445 6.78 -10.57 -20.24
N PHE A 446 7.81 -11.34 -20.56
CA PHE A 446 7.74 -12.38 -21.59
C PHE A 446 6.88 -13.56 -21.14
N TYR A 447 7.01 -13.98 -19.88
CA TYR A 447 6.17 -14.98 -19.23
C TYR A 447 4.69 -14.60 -19.30
N ASN A 448 4.34 -13.37 -18.88
CA ASN A 448 2.98 -12.84 -18.96
C ASN A 448 2.47 -12.81 -20.41
N LYS A 449 3.33 -12.48 -21.38
CA LYS A 449 2.96 -12.52 -22.81
C LYS A 449 2.73 -13.96 -23.29
N ILE A 450 3.53 -14.93 -22.85
CA ILE A 450 3.35 -16.34 -23.22
C ILE A 450 2.02 -16.87 -22.67
N ILE A 451 1.73 -16.64 -21.40
CA ILE A 451 0.49 -17.10 -20.76
C ILE A 451 -0.73 -16.44 -21.40
N ARG A 452 -0.68 -15.13 -21.65
CA ARG A 452 -1.81 -14.39 -22.24
C ARG A 452 -2.13 -14.79 -23.70
N PHE A 453 -1.15 -15.29 -24.45
CA PHE A 453 -1.32 -15.61 -25.88
C PHE A 453 -1.38 -17.10 -26.22
N LYS A 454 -1.11 -18.02 -25.28
CA LYS A 454 -1.22 -19.46 -25.52
C LYS A 454 -2.01 -20.15 -24.38
N PRO A 455 -3.27 -20.54 -24.62
CA PRO A 455 -3.92 -21.55 -23.77
C PRO A 455 -3.09 -22.83 -23.84
N LEU A 456 -2.92 -23.47 -22.68
CA LEU A 456 -2.11 -24.65 -22.45
C LEU A 456 -2.33 -25.75 -23.50
N GLN A 457 -1.27 -26.14 -24.21
CA GLN A 457 -1.11 -27.52 -24.74
C GLN A 457 0.26 -27.83 -25.35
N ARG A 458 1.19 -26.86 -25.50
CA ARG A 458 2.46 -27.09 -26.22
C ARG A 458 3.74 -26.63 -25.51
N LEU A 459 3.80 -26.72 -24.19
CA LEU A 459 5.07 -26.68 -23.45
C LEU A 459 5.21 -27.95 -22.61
N SER A 460 5.03 -29.11 -23.24
CA SER A 460 5.60 -30.35 -22.74
C SER A 460 7.07 -30.39 -23.18
N LEU A 461 7.97 -30.49 -22.20
CA LEU A 461 9.33 -31.02 -22.28
C LEU A 461 9.80 -31.39 -23.70
N ALA A 462 10.66 -30.54 -24.26
CA ALA A 462 11.63 -30.91 -25.28
C ALA A 462 12.97 -30.25 -24.92
#